data_AF-A0A0G4KPL3-F1
#
_entry.id   AF-A0A0G4KPL3-F1
#
_cell.length_a   1.000
_cell.length_b   1.000
_cell.length_c   1.000
_cell.angle_alpha   90.00
_cell.angle_beta   90.00
_cell.angle_gamma   90.00
#
_symmetry.space_group_name_H-M   'P 1'
#
loop_
_entity.id
_entity.type
_entity.pdbx_description
1 polymer ?
#
loop_
_entity_poly.entity_id
_entity_poly.type
_entity_poly.pdbx_seq_one_letter_code
_entity_poly.pdbx_strand_id
1 'polypeptide(L)'
;MDEVLVSILRPLDPTVSFLDDLTVKDICLGLAYTDTSYIMRYIKEVTLRDYSCVVLCGLYNALFTMAPYLGDHAIHQLFAETSYLMRQTARDFPMASFIPQAIEAFAWTANLPLPIAAAPYFEDLGMTKQELQDLPLGFALPKTNEIRDIFMREGQELSGVAVDMGKLLSRWCALSLDE
;
A
#
# COMPACT_ATOMS: atom_id res chain seq x y z
N MET A 1 7.08 2.55 -10.96
CA MET A 1 6.57 1.24 -10.53
C MET A 1 6.14 0.41 -11.71
N ASP A 2 6.77 -0.76 -11.85
CA ASP A 2 6.38 -1.79 -12.83
C ASP A 2 5.65 -2.92 -12.09
N GLU A 3 4.35 -2.71 -11.84
CA GLU A 3 3.51 -3.67 -11.09
C GLU A 3 3.40 -5.02 -11.80
N VAL A 4 3.47 -5.02 -13.13
CA VAL A 4 3.40 -6.23 -13.94
C VAL A 4 4.64 -7.07 -13.68
N LEU A 5 5.84 -6.47 -13.74
CA LEU A 5 7.08 -7.20 -13.50
C LEU A 5 7.13 -7.76 -12.07
N VAL A 6 6.76 -6.96 -11.06
CA VAL A 6 6.72 -7.41 -9.66
C VAL A 6 5.74 -8.59 -9.48
N SER A 7 4.56 -8.53 -10.11
CA SER A 7 3.55 -9.58 -10.00
C SER A 7 3.96 -10.89 -10.67
N ILE A 8 4.76 -10.82 -11.74
CA ILE A 8 5.31 -11.99 -12.43
C ILE A 8 6.49 -12.59 -11.64
N LEU A 9 7.36 -11.74 -11.09
CA LEU A 9 8.62 -12.18 -10.49
C LEU A 9 8.49 -12.62 -9.02
N ARG A 10 7.66 -11.96 -8.21
CA ARG A 10 7.54 -12.23 -6.76
C ARG A 10 7.18 -13.69 -6.42
N PRO A 11 6.36 -14.42 -7.21
CA PRO A 11 6.06 -15.83 -6.95
C PRO A 11 7.18 -16.81 -7.34
N LEU A 12 8.21 -16.37 -8.08
CA LEU A 12 9.27 -17.24 -8.57
C LEU A 12 10.35 -17.46 -7.50
N ASP A 13 11.15 -18.52 -7.69
CA ASP A 13 12.28 -18.78 -6.81
C ASP A 13 13.31 -17.62 -6.91
N PRO A 14 13.72 -17.03 -5.77
CA PRO A 14 14.59 -15.85 -5.74
C PRO A 14 15.97 -16.08 -6.37
N THR A 15 16.42 -17.33 -6.51
CA THR A 15 17.74 -17.69 -7.03
C THR A 15 17.77 -17.94 -8.54
N VAL A 16 16.60 -18.01 -9.19
CA VAL A 16 16.51 -18.19 -10.64
C VAL A 16 17.15 -17.00 -11.35
N SER A 17 18.09 -17.27 -12.24
CA SER A 17 18.70 -16.24 -13.10
C SER A 17 17.80 -15.96 -14.31
N PHE A 18 17.68 -14.68 -14.66
CA PHE A 18 16.92 -14.24 -15.83
C PHE A 18 17.79 -13.51 -16.85
N LEU A 19 18.34 -12.36 -16.45
CA LEU A 19 18.99 -11.41 -17.36
C LEU A 19 20.40 -11.13 -16.86
N ASP A 20 21.43 -11.39 -17.68
CA ASP A 20 22.83 -11.07 -17.37
C ASP A 20 23.29 -11.52 -15.97
N ASP A 21 22.99 -12.77 -15.61
CA ASP A 21 23.28 -13.38 -14.30
C ASP A 21 22.56 -12.74 -13.09
N LEU A 22 21.66 -11.77 -13.30
CA LEU A 22 20.80 -11.25 -12.24
C LEU A 22 19.74 -12.27 -11.87
N THR A 23 19.60 -12.49 -10.57
CA THR A 23 18.57 -13.34 -10.00
C THR A 23 17.23 -12.60 -9.93
N VAL A 24 16.13 -13.36 -9.81
CA VAL A 24 14.80 -12.81 -9.50
C VAL A 24 14.86 -11.86 -8.30
N LYS A 25 15.59 -12.24 -7.25
CA LYS A 25 15.80 -11.40 -6.08
C LYS A 25 16.45 -10.06 -6.46
N ASP A 26 17.53 -10.08 -7.25
CA ASP A 26 18.26 -8.86 -7.63
C ASP A 26 17.37 -7.90 -8.42
N ILE A 27 16.58 -8.44 -9.35
CA ILE A 27 15.64 -7.64 -10.15
C ILE A 27 14.55 -7.04 -9.25
N CYS A 28 13.94 -7.85 -8.37
CA CYS A 28 12.93 -7.40 -7.44
C CYS A 28 13.43 -6.31 -6.48
N LEU A 29 14.65 -6.48 -5.93
CA LEU A 29 15.27 -5.48 -5.06
C LEU A 29 15.65 -4.20 -5.83
N GLY A 30 16.12 -4.34 -7.08
CA GLY A 30 16.40 -3.20 -7.97
C GLY A 30 15.15 -2.37 -8.28
N LEU A 31 14.01 -3.03 -8.49
CA LEU A 31 12.72 -2.36 -8.64
C LEU A 31 12.29 -1.64 -7.36
N ALA A 32 12.40 -2.31 -6.20
CA ALA A 32 12.08 -1.69 -4.91
C ALA A 32 12.96 -0.46 -4.65
N TYR A 33 14.26 -0.53 -4.95
CA TYR A 33 15.18 0.59 -4.85
C TYR A 33 14.77 1.75 -5.74
N THR A 34 14.40 1.44 -6.98
CA THR A 34 13.98 2.42 -7.98
C THR A 34 12.69 3.12 -7.54
N ASP A 35 11.69 2.37 -7.08
CA ASP A 35 10.43 2.94 -6.58
C ASP A 35 10.65 3.83 -5.36
N THR A 36 11.40 3.37 -4.35
CA THR A 36 11.72 4.19 -3.16
C THR A 36 12.48 5.47 -3.54
N SER A 37 13.46 5.37 -4.43
CA SER A 37 14.26 6.52 -4.88
C SER A 37 13.43 7.54 -5.64
N TYR A 38 12.57 7.09 -6.56
CA TYR A 38 11.69 7.98 -7.30
C TYR A 38 10.65 8.64 -6.40
N ILE A 39 10.05 7.90 -5.47
CA ILE A 39 9.07 8.44 -4.52
C ILE A 39 9.73 9.47 -3.60
N MET A 40 10.94 9.20 -3.11
CA MET A 40 11.67 10.16 -2.28
C MET A 40 11.97 11.46 -3.04
N ARG A 41 12.32 11.39 -4.32
CA ARG A 41 12.51 12.58 -5.17
C ARG A 41 11.19 13.30 -5.42
N TYR A 42 10.17 12.54 -5.80
CA TYR A 42 8.83 13.05 -6.07
C TYR A 42 8.31 13.88 -4.89
N ILE A 43 8.27 13.30 -3.68
CA ILE A 43 7.82 13.94 -2.44
C ILE A 43 8.57 15.26 -2.14
N LYS A 44 9.86 15.37 -2.52
CA LYS A 44 10.63 16.60 -2.33
C LYS A 44 10.27 17.71 -3.33
N GLU A 45 9.84 17.34 -4.52
CA GLU A 45 9.65 18.27 -5.64
C GLU A 45 8.21 18.73 -5.83
N VAL A 46 7.20 17.92 -5.47
CA VAL A 46 5.79 18.27 -5.70
C VAL A 46 5.04 18.41 -4.38
N THR A 47 4.33 19.53 -4.18
CA THR A 47 3.57 19.84 -2.95
C THR A 47 2.10 19.41 -3.05
N LEU A 48 1.78 18.29 -2.37
CA LEU A 48 0.53 17.96 -1.68
C LEU A 48 -0.82 18.42 -2.32
N ARG A 49 -1.35 17.62 -3.25
CA ARG A 49 -2.80 17.37 -3.40
C ARG A 49 -3.14 16.11 -4.21
N ASP A 50 -2.28 15.70 -5.14
CA ASP A 50 -2.57 14.59 -6.09
C ASP A 50 -1.81 13.28 -5.78
N TYR A 51 -1.31 13.14 -4.55
CA TYR A 51 -0.20 12.25 -4.19
C TYR A 51 -0.54 10.80 -3.82
N SER A 52 -1.80 10.50 -3.60
CA SER A 52 -2.16 9.49 -2.60
C SER A 52 -1.84 8.05 -3.00
N CYS A 53 -2.42 7.60 -4.11
CA CYS A 53 -2.40 6.18 -4.46
C CYS A 53 -1.07 5.76 -5.07
N VAL A 54 -0.45 6.61 -5.90
CA VAL A 54 0.82 6.25 -6.57
C VAL A 54 1.95 6.07 -5.56
N VAL A 55 2.06 6.97 -4.57
CA VAL A 55 3.05 6.84 -3.50
C VAL A 55 2.73 5.66 -2.59
N LEU A 56 1.45 5.46 -2.23
CA LEU A 56 1.04 4.35 -1.39
C LEU A 56 1.31 2.99 -2.06
N CYS A 57 0.85 2.76 -3.28
CA CYS A 57 1.09 1.54 -4.06
C CYS A 57 2.59 1.33 -4.27
N GLY A 58 3.28 2.42 -4.60
CA GLY A 58 4.72 2.64 -4.55
C GLY A 58 5.45 1.91 -3.42
N LEU A 59 5.21 2.45 -2.22
CA LEU A 59 5.86 2.02 -1.00
C LEU A 59 5.35 0.65 -0.53
N TYR A 60 4.07 0.35 -0.77
CA TYR A 60 3.48 -0.97 -0.49
C TYR A 60 4.24 -2.07 -1.22
N ASN A 61 4.40 -1.95 -2.54
CA ASN A 61 5.06 -2.98 -3.32
C ASN A 61 6.55 -3.08 -2.97
N ALA A 62 7.22 -1.95 -2.75
CA ALA A 62 8.62 -1.96 -2.32
C ALA A 62 8.81 -2.70 -0.98
N LEU A 63 7.99 -2.40 0.04
CA LEU A 63 8.06 -3.05 1.35
C LEU A 63 7.75 -4.55 1.26
N PHE A 64 6.68 -4.94 0.57
CA PHE A 64 6.32 -6.36 0.42
C PHE A 64 7.30 -7.15 -0.44
N THR A 65 7.98 -6.50 -1.39
CA THR A 65 9.07 -7.12 -2.14
C THR A 65 10.29 -7.36 -1.25
N MET A 66 10.60 -6.46 -0.31
CA MET A 66 11.74 -6.61 0.60
C MET A 66 11.46 -7.53 1.80
N ALA A 67 10.20 -7.71 2.21
CA ALA A 67 9.83 -8.44 3.42
C ALA A 67 10.42 -9.87 3.53
N PRO A 68 10.43 -10.70 2.47
CA PRO A 68 11.04 -12.04 2.55
C PRO A 68 12.57 -12.01 2.79
N TYR A 69 13.20 -10.87 2.55
CA TYR A 69 14.65 -10.70 2.59
C TYR A 69 15.13 -9.91 3.81
N LEU A 70 14.31 -9.75 4.86
CA LEU A 70 14.69 -8.98 6.06
C LEU A 70 15.95 -9.51 6.78
N GLY A 71 16.30 -10.78 6.58
CA GLY A 71 17.57 -11.33 7.08
C GLY A 71 18.82 -10.84 6.32
N ASP A 72 18.66 -10.22 5.16
CA ASP A 72 19.75 -9.69 4.35
C ASP A 72 20.10 -8.26 4.74
N HIS A 73 21.27 -8.08 5.34
CA HIS A 73 21.77 -6.78 5.76
C HIS A 73 21.93 -5.76 4.62
N ALA A 74 22.10 -6.22 3.37
CA ALA A 74 22.26 -5.33 2.22
C ALA A 74 21.02 -4.46 1.97
N ILE A 75 19.83 -4.92 2.38
CA ILE A 75 18.58 -4.20 2.15
C ILE A 75 18.11 -3.37 3.35
N HIS A 76 18.79 -3.47 4.51
CA HIS A 76 18.33 -2.87 5.76
C HIS A 76 18.16 -1.35 5.67
N GLN A 77 19.09 -0.67 5.02
CA GLN A 77 19.01 0.78 4.82
C GLN A 77 17.83 1.15 3.93
N LEU A 78 17.70 0.51 2.77
CA LEU A 78 16.60 0.77 1.83
C LEU A 78 15.24 0.47 2.48
N PHE A 79 15.15 -0.60 3.24
CA PHE A 79 13.95 -0.97 3.97
C PHE A 79 13.58 0.08 5.02
N ALA A 80 14.55 0.60 5.78
CA ALA A 80 14.33 1.66 6.75
C ALA A 80 13.86 2.97 6.08
N GLU A 81 14.49 3.38 4.98
CA GLU A 81 14.09 4.56 4.21
C GLU A 81 12.67 4.42 3.65
N THR A 82 12.33 3.24 3.11
CA THR A 82 10.98 2.96 2.59
C THR A 82 9.94 2.96 3.71
N SER A 83 10.27 2.39 4.87
CA SER A 83 9.41 2.37 6.06
C SER A 83 9.16 3.78 6.59
N TYR A 84 10.19 4.64 6.60
CA TYR A 84 10.05 6.06 6.92
C TYR A 84 9.04 6.75 5.99
N LEU A 85 9.18 6.58 4.67
CA LEU A 85 8.27 7.18 3.69
C LEU A 85 6.84 6.66 3.85
N MET A 86 6.66 5.37 4.16
CA MET A 86 5.35 4.79 4.43
C MET A 86 4.72 5.42 5.67
N ARG A 87 5.51 5.60 6.74
CA ARG A 87 5.06 6.26 7.98
C ARG A 87 4.68 7.72 7.74
N GLN A 88 5.39 8.44 6.87
CA GLN A 88 4.98 9.79 6.48
C GLN A 88 3.64 9.76 5.72
N THR A 89 3.49 8.81 4.79
CA THR A 89 2.26 8.62 4.01
C THR A 89 1.05 8.30 4.90
N ALA A 90 1.27 7.58 6.01
CA ALA A 90 0.22 7.25 6.97
C ALA A 90 -0.42 8.47 7.67
N ARG A 91 0.25 9.63 7.67
CA ARG A 91 -0.33 10.88 8.20
C ARG A 91 -1.47 11.40 7.32
N ASP A 92 -1.34 11.20 6.01
CA ASP A 92 -2.33 11.65 5.02
C ASP A 92 -3.32 10.53 4.68
N PHE A 93 -2.87 9.27 4.73
CA PHE A 93 -3.67 8.06 4.46
C PHE A 93 -3.57 7.09 5.63
N PRO A 94 -4.45 7.19 6.66
CA PRO A 94 -4.39 6.34 7.84
C PRO A 94 -4.35 4.83 7.54
N MET A 95 -4.96 4.40 6.43
CA MET A 95 -4.91 3.01 5.95
C MET A 95 -3.48 2.51 5.66
N ALA A 96 -2.54 3.41 5.36
CA ALA A 96 -1.15 3.05 5.11
C ALA A 96 -0.47 2.44 6.35
N SER A 97 -0.97 2.70 7.56
CA SER A 97 -0.50 2.08 8.81
C SER A 97 -0.73 0.57 8.85
N PHE A 98 -1.68 0.03 8.09
CA PHE A 98 -1.88 -1.43 8.00
C PHE A 98 -0.73 -2.13 7.27
N ILE A 99 0.02 -1.42 6.42
CA ILE A 99 1.15 -2.00 5.70
C ILE A 99 2.29 -2.38 6.65
N PRO A 100 2.87 -1.48 7.47
CA PRO A 100 3.89 -1.87 8.44
C PRO A 100 3.36 -2.90 9.46
N GLN A 101 2.09 -2.86 9.86
CA GLN A 101 1.50 -3.92 10.71
C GLN A 101 1.54 -5.30 10.02
N ALA A 102 1.19 -5.36 8.74
CA ALA A 102 1.25 -6.60 7.97
C ALA A 102 2.69 -7.11 7.82
N ILE A 103 3.66 -6.19 7.65
CA ILE A 103 5.08 -6.53 7.55
C ILE A 103 5.61 -7.03 8.90
N GLU A 104 5.21 -6.44 10.02
CA GLU A 104 5.56 -6.93 11.37
C GLU A 104 4.99 -8.34 11.61
N ALA A 105 3.73 -8.56 11.25
CA ALA A 105 3.10 -9.87 11.34
C ALA A 105 3.82 -10.90 10.45
N PHE A 106 4.16 -10.54 9.21
CA PHE A 106 4.94 -11.38 8.31
C PHE A 106 6.30 -11.74 8.92
N ALA A 107 7.07 -10.74 9.36
CA ALA A 107 8.39 -10.93 9.95
C ALA A 107 8.34 -11.85 11.18
N TRP A 108 7.32 -11.67 12.03
CA TRP A 108 7.08 -12.54 13.18
C TRP A 108 6.80 -13.99 12.75
N THR A 109 5.90 -14.21 11.80
CA THR A 109 5.57 -15.57 11.31
C THR A 109 6.74 -16.26 10.61
N ALA A 110 7.58 -15.49 9.91
CA ALA A 110 8.76 -15.98 9.21
C ALA A 110 9.99 -16.11 10.12
N ASN A 111 9.89 -15.74 11.40
CA ASN A 111 11.00 -15.66 12.35
C ASN A 111 12.19 -14.82 11.82
N LEU A 112 11.87 -13.72 11.12
CA LEU A 112 12.84 -12.77 10.59
C LEU A 112 12.87 -11.52 11.47
N PRO A 113 14.06 -11.03 11.87
CA PRO A 113 14.15 -9.80 12.65
C PRO A 113 13.86 -8.59 11.76
N LEU A 114 13.09 -7.63 12.28
CA LEU A 114 13.00 -6.32 11.65
C LEU A 114 14.34 -5.58 11.77
N PRO A 115 14.79 -4.86 10.71
CA PRO A 115 15.99 -4.06 10.79
C PRO A 115 15.90 -3.00 11.89
N ILE A 116 16.95 -2.89 12.73
CA ILE A 116 17.00 -1.95 13.85
C ILE A 116 16.75 -0.51 13.39
N ALA A 117 17.31 -0.15 12.22
CA ALA A 117 17.12 1.18 11.63
C ALA A 117 15.66 1.50 11.26
N ALA A 118 14.83 0.47 11.03
CA ALA A 118 13.43 0.64 10.68
C ALA A 118 12.50 0.66 11.90
N ALA A 119 12.96 0.17 13.06
CA ALA A 119 12.14 0.00 14.27
C ALA A 119 11.30 1.24 14.66
N PRO A 120 11.81 2.48 14.63
CA PRO A 120 11.02 3.66 14.99
C PRO A 120 9.79 3.90 14.11
N TYR A 121 9.74 3.31 12.91
CA TYR A 121 8.63 3.47 11.97
C TYR A 121 7.54 2.43 12.16
N PHE A 122 7.77 1.44 13.03
CA PHE A 122 6.83 0.40 13.43
C PHE A 122 6.29 0.62 14.85
N GLU A 123 6.77 1.64 15.56
CA GLU A 123 6.24 2.05 16.86
C GLU A 123 4.94 2.84 16.70
N ASP A 124 4.00 2.65 17.63
CA ASP A 124 2.74 3.38 17.69
C ASP A 124 2.01 3.44 16.34
N LEU A 125 1.88 2.28 15.67
CA LEU A 125 1.14 2.14 14.41
C LEU A 125 -0.38 2.31 14.56
N GLY A 126 -0.83 2.68 15.78
CA GLY A 126 -2.18 3.14 16.06
C GLY A 126 -3.20 2.07 15.76
N MET A 127 -3.23 0.99 16.55
CA MET A 127 -4.43 0.17 16.69
C MET A 127 -4.53 -0.26 18.15
N THR A 128 -5.32 0.49 18.91
CA THR A 128 -5.91 -0.08 20.11
C THR A 128 -6.94 -1.10 19.62
N LYS A 129 -6.97 -2.31 20.18
CA LYS A 129 -7.94 -3.38 19.84
C LYS A 129 -9.41 -2.92 19.80
N GLN A 130 -9.70 -1.79 20.45
CA GLN A 130 -10.96 -1.04 20.45
C GLN A 130 -11.33 -0.42 19.09
N GLU A 131 -10.39 0.19 18.35
CA GLU A 131 -10.68 0.98 17.15
C GLU A 131 -11.08 0.11 15.94
N LEU A 132 -10.73 -1.18 15.93
CA LEU A 132 -11.25 -2.15 14.95
C LEU A 132 -12.69 -2.55 15.21
N GLN A 133 -13.15 -2.51 16.46
CA GLN A 133 -14.54 -2.84 16.80
C GLN A 133 -15.49 -1.70 16.42
N ASP A 134 -14.99 -0.46 16.49
CA ASP A 134 -15.72 0.76 16.13
C ASP A 134 -15.47 1.20 14.68
N LEU A 135 -14.64 0.47 13.92
CA LEU A 135 -14.60 0.63 12.48
C LEU A 135 -16.01 0.29 11.98
N PRO A 136 -16.73 1.24 11.35
CA PRO A 136 -18.01 0.90 10.74
C PRO A 136 -17.73 -0.29 9.83
N LEU A 137 -18.55 -1.32 9.94
CA LEU A 137 -18.64 -2.42 8.97
C LEU A 137 -19.06 -1.87 7.58
N GLY A 138 -18.46 -0.79 7.10
CA GLY A 138 -18.58 -0.22 5.75
C GLY A 138 -17.74 -0.98 4.72
N PHE A 139 -17.06 -2.05 5.13
CA PHE A 139 -16.70 -3.17 4.24
C PHE A 139 -17.75 -4.31 4.29
N ALA A 140 -18.88 -4.14 4.98
CA ALA A 140 -20.04 -4.97 4.76
C ALA A 140 -20.84 -4.38 3.60
N LEU A 141 -21.07 -5.22 2.58
CA LEU A 141 -21.99 -4.97 1.48
C LEU A 141 -23.28 -4.31 2.03
N PRO A 142 -23.72 -3.16 1.48
CA PRO A 142 -24.90 -2.49 1.97
C PRO A 142 -26.10 -3.44 1.87
N LYS A 143 -26.85 -3.57 2.96
CA LYS A 143 -28.11 -4.31 2.97
C LYS A 143 -29.03 -3.66 1.95
N THR A 144 -29.55 -4.47 1.03
CA THR A 144 -30.23 -4.10 -0.21
C THR A 144 -31.38 -3.09 -0.06
N ASN A 145 -31.90 -2.91 1.16
CA ASN A 145 -32.98 -1.97 1.45
C ASN A 145 -32.53 -0.50 1.54
N GLU A 146 -31.29 -0.22 1.94
CA GLU A 146 -30.77 1.17 2.08
C GLU A 146 -30.44 1.81 0.72
N ILE A 147 -30.14 0.98 -0.29
CA ILE A 147 -29.86 1.41 -1.67
C ILE A 147 -31.12 2.01 -2.31
N ARG A 148 -32.31 1.53 -1.92
CA ARG A 148 -33.59 1.94 -2.53
C ARG A 148 -33.98 3.37 -2.17
N ASP A 149 -33.67 3.81 -0.95
CA ASP A 149 -34.01 5.13 -0.45
C ASP A 149 -33.08 6.23 -0.98
N ILE A 150 -31.82 5.89 -1.29
CA ILE A 150 -30.83 6.82 -1.86
C ILE A 150 -31.13 7.11 -3.33
N PHE A 151 -31.59 6.11 -4.10
CA PHE A 151 -31.99 6.30 -5.49
C PHE A 151 -33.27 7.13 -5.66
N MET A 152 -34.10 7.25 -4.63
CA MET A 152 -35.35 8.03 -4.65
C MET A 152 -35.15 9.54 -4.42
N ARG A 153 -33.93 9.99 -4.06
CA ARG A 153 -33.60 11.42 -3.89
C ARG A 153 -32.71 11.91 -5.03
N GLU A 154 -33.27 12.03 -6.23
CA GLU A 154 -32.64 12.77 -7.32
C GLU A 154 -32.67 14.28 -7.03
N GLY A 155 -31.53 14.96 -7.15
CA GLY A 155 -31.53 16.41 -7.43
C GLY A 155 -30.92 17.36 -6.39
N GLN A 156 -29.93 16.95 -5.59
CA GLN A 156 -29.06 17.94 -4.92
C GLN A 156 -27.59 17.73 -5.27
N GLU A 157 -27.00 18.79 -5.84
CA GLU A 157 -25.59 18.91 -6.17
C GLU A 157 -24.73 18.63 -4.94
N LEU A 158 -23.92 17.57 -5.01
CA LEU A 158 -22.95 17.22 -3.98
C LEU A 158 -21.69 18.09 -4.16
N SER A 159 -21.82 19.38 -3.86
CA SER A 159 -20.67 20.23 -3.53
C SER A 159 -20.17 19.84 -2.14
N GLY A 160 -18.94 19.32 -2.05
CA GLY A 160 -18.15 19.36 -0.82
C GLY A 160 -18.20 18.13 0.10
N VAL A 161 -18.60 16.94 -0.36
CA VAL A 161 -18.51 15.73 0.46
C VAL A 161 -17.56 14.75 -0.20
N ALA A 162 -16.51 14.36 0.53
CA ALA A 162 -15.59 13.29 0.18
C ALA A 162 -16.37 12.12 -0.41
N VAL A 163 -16.29 11.97 -1.73
CA VAL A 163 -17.05 10.96 -2.45
C VAL A 163 -16.43 9.63 -2.09
N ASP A 164 -17.15 8.89 -1.25
CA ASP A 164 -16.87 7.51 -0.90
C ASP A 164 -16.50 6.72 -2.16
N MET A 165 -15.29 6.17 -2.18
CA MET A 165 -14.69 5.48 -3.33
C MET A 165 -15.63 4.39 -3.88
N GLY A 166 -16.47 3.79 -3.03
CA GLY A 166 -17.49 2.82 -3.43
C GLY A 166 -18.57 3.38 -4.39
N LYS A 167 -18.93 4.66 -4.27
CA LYS A 167 -19.84 5.33 -5.22
C LYS A 167 -19.20 5.61 -6.57
N LEU A 168 -17.90 5.86 -6.60
CA LEU A 168 -17.17 6.05 -7.85
C LEU A 168 -16.99 4.72 -8.60
N LEU A 169 -16.65 3.65 -7.87
CA LEU A 169 -16.51 2.31 -8.44
C LEU A 169 -17.82 1.75 -9.00
N SER A 170 -18.94 1.94 -8.29
CA SER A 170 -20.25 1.50 -8.77
C SER A 170 -20.72 2.25 -10.02
N ARG A 171 -20.42 3.56 -10.12
CA ARG A 171 -20.68 4.34 -11.34
C ARG A 171 -19.79 3.93 -12.51
N TRP A 172 -18.52 3.64 -12.24
CA TRP A 172 -17.61 3.10 -13.24
C TRP A 172 -18.11 1.76 -13.78
N CYS A 173 -18.51 0.84 -12.91
CA CYS A 173 -19.07 -0.45 -13.31
C CYS A 173 -20.36 -0.30 -14.13
N ALA A 174 -21.25 0.63 -13.78
CA ALA A 174 -22.46 0.89 -14.54
C ALA A 174 -22.17 1.46 -15.95
N LEU A 175 -21.16 2.34 -16.08
CA LEU A 175 -20.74 2.89 -17.37
C LEU A 175 -19.99 1.89 -18.25
N SER A 176 -19.44 0.83 -17.66
CA SER A 176 -18.68 -0.21 -18.37
C SER A 176 -19.56 -1.36 -18.90
N LEU A 177 -20.85 -1.36 -18.57
CA LEU A 177 -21.80 -2.42 -18.92
C LEU A 177 -22.80 -2.01 -20.02
N ASP A 178 -22.62 -0.82 -20.60
CA ASP A 178 -23.38 -0.33 -21.75
C ASP A 178 -22.53 -0.29 -23.05
N GLU A 179 -21.72 -1.33 -23.29
CA GLU A 179 -21.27 -1.75 -24.64
C GLU A 179 -21.80 -3.15 -24.98
#